data_AF-A0A268QUP6-F1
#
_entry.id   AF-A0A268QUP6-F1
#
_cell.length_a   1.000
_cell.length_b   1.000
_cell.length_c   1.000
_cell.angle_alpha   90.00
_cell.angle_beta   90.00
_cell.angle_gamma   90.00
#
_symmetry.space_group_name_H-M   'P 1'
#
loop_
_entity.id
_entity.type
_entity.pdbx_description
1 polymer ?
#
loop_
_entity_poly.entity_id
_entity_poly.type
_entity_poly.pdbx_seq_one_letter_code
_entity_poly.pdbx_strand_id
1 'polypeptide(L)' 'EFNRTAKGIPIINLLGVDKDEWVNAIIPVEEFADDWFLFFTTKQGISKRSPLSSFANIRNNGLIALNLREDDE' A
#
# COMPACT_ATOMS: atom_id res chain seq x y z
N GLU A 1 -24.16 8.50 -10.42
CA GLU A 1 -24.46 8.64 -8.98
C GLU A 1 -23.30 9.16 -8.13
N PHE A 2 -22.14 9.50 -8.70
CA PHE A 2 -21.06 10.18 -7.97
C PHE A 2 -20.87 11.60 -8.52
N ASN A 3 -21.63 12.55 -7.97
CA ASN A 3 -21.46 13.98 -8.25
C ASN A 3 -20.25 14.51 -7.44
N ARG A 4 -19.58 15.57 -7.91
CA ARG A 4 -18.44 16.20 -7.22
C ARG A 4 -18.75 16.64 -5.79
N THR A 5 -20.03 16.87 -5.47
CA THR A 5 -20.51 17.21 -4.11
C THR A 5 -20.80 16.01 -3.22
N ALA A 6 -20.77 14.78 -3.75
CA ALA A 6 -20.97 13.57 -2.97
C ALA A 6 -19.72 13.23 -2.14
N LYS A 7 -19.90 12.49 -1.04
CA LYS A 7 -18.81 12.08 -0.14
C LYS A 7 -17.81 11.08 -0.75
N GLY A 8 -18.08 10.56 -1.95
CA GLY A 8 -17.29 9.52 -2.58
C GLY A 8 -17.56 8.13 -2.02
N ILE A 9 -16.66 7.19 -2.34
CA ILE A 9 -16.74 5.79 -1.93
C ILE A 9 -15.64 5.54 -0.88
N PRO A 10 -15.94 4.86 0.24
CA PRO A 10 -14.91 4.44 1.19
C PRO A 10 -13.84 3.56 0.52
N ILE A 11 -12.56 3.90 0.69
CA ILE A 11 -11.44 3.21 0.04
C ILE A 11 -11.35 1.72 0.40
N ILE A 12 -11.70 1.36 1.64
CA ILE A 12 -11.72 -0.02 2.13
C ILE A 12 -12.65 -0.92 1.31
N ASN A 13 -13.75 -0.36 0.77
CA ASN A 13 -14.71 -1.11 -0.04
C ASN A 13 -14.18 -1.40 -1.45
N LEU A 14 -13.15 -0.67 -1.90
CA LEU A 14 -12.55 -0.84 -3.23
C LEU A 14 -11.38 -1.84 -3.21
N LEU A 15 -10.67 -1.95 -2.09
CA LEU A 15 -9.44 -2.73 -1.98
C LEU A 15 -9.62 -4.11 -1.33
N GLY A 16 -10.78 -4.40 -0.72
CA GLY A 16 -11.02 -5.69 -0.06
C GLY A 16 -10.15 -5.88 1.18
N VAL A 17 -10.11 -4.86 2.03
CA VAL A 17 -9.29 -4.81 3.26
C VAL A 17 -9.85 -5.76 4.31
N ASP A 18 -8.97 -6.54 4.95
CA ASP A 18 -9.38 -7.50 5.97
C ASP A 18 -9.84 -6.81 7.27
N LYS A 19 -10.52 -7.57 8.12
CA LYS A 19 -10.91 -7.08 9.44
C LYS A 19 -9.64 -6.76 10.25
N ASP A 20 -9.59 -5.57 10.82
CA ASP A 20 -8.46 -5.03 11.60
C ASP A 20 -7.24 -4.59 10.76
N GLU A 21 -7.35 -4.58 9.43
CA GLU A 21 -6.37 -3.93 8.54
C GLU A 21 -6.78 -2.47 8.26
N TRP A 22 -5.81 -1.58 8.14
CA TRP A 22 -6.03 -0.18 7.79
C TRP A 22 -5.00 0.33 6.78
N VAL A 23 -5.37 1.38 6.05
CA VAL A 23 -4.44 2.06 5.13
C VAL A 23 -3.40 2.82 5.94
N ASN A 24 -2.14 2.38 5.89
CA ASN A 24 -1.02 3.02 6.58
C ASN A 24 -0.55 4.30 5.86
N ALA A 25 -0.38 4.21 4.53
CA ALA A 25 0.09 5.32 3.70
C ALA A 25 -0.51 5.26 2.29
N ILE A 26 -0.65 6.43 1.67
CA ILE A 26 -1.00 6.58 0.25
C ILE A 26 0.10 7.39 -0.40
N ILE A 27 0.80 6.78 -1.35
CA ILE A 27 1.92 7.39 -2.06
C ILE A 27 1.54 7.49 -3.53
N PRO A 28 1.33 8.71 -4.08
CA PRO A 28 1.09 8.87 -5.50
C PRO A 28 2.38 8.53 -6.28
N VAL A 29 2.25 7.72 -7.32
CA VAL A 29 3.34 7.30 -8.20
C VAL A 29 2.93 7.61 -9.63
N GLU A 30 3.70 8.46 -10.31
CA GLU A 30 3.46 8.82 -11.71
C GLU A 30 4.21 7.89 -12.67
N GLU A 31 5.39 7.39 -12.25
CA GLU A 31 6.22 6.47 -13.01
C GLU A 31 6.99 5.51 -12.10
N PHE A 32 7.40 4.37 -12.66
CA PHE A 32 8.15 3.32 -11.95
C PHE A 32 9.63 3.36 -12.35
N ALA A 33 10.33 4.42 -11.98
CA ALA A 33 11.75 4.59 -12.26
C ALA A 33 12.61 3.54 -11.50
N ASP A 34 13.66 3.04 -12.15
CA ASP A 34 14.50 1.96 -11.62
C ASP A 34 15.40 2.39 -10.44
N ASP A 35 15.66 3.68 -10.29
CA ASP A 35 16.44 4.28 -9.21
C ASP A 35 15.57 4.75 -8.03
N TRP A 36 14.26 4.52 -8.09
CA TRP A 36 13.33 4.85 -7.02
C TRP A 36 13.06 3.64 -6.13
N PHE A 37 12.80 3.92 -4.85
CA PHE A 37 12.63 2.87 -3.84
C PHE A 37 11.49 3.21 -2.88
N LEU A 38 10.76 2.18 -2.48
CA LEU A 38 9.89 2.25 -1.31
C LEU A 38 10.70 1.80 -0.09
N PHE A 39 10.67 2.63 0.96
CA PHE A 39 11.31 2.36 2.24
C PHE A 39 10.24 2.12 3.29
N PHE A 40 10.30 0.95 3.91
CA PHE A 40 9.38 0.50 4.95
C PHE A 40 10.13 0.43 6.27
N THR A 41 9.44 0.77 7.35
CA THR A 41 9.89 0.51 8.72
C THR A 41 8.73 -0.01 9.52
N THR A 42 8.97 -1.07 10.29
CA THR A 42 7.96 -1.64 11.19
C THR A 42 8.10 -1.04 12.59
N LYS A 43 7.09 -1.25 13.43
CA LYS A 43 7.08 -0.85 14.84
C LYS A 43 8.24 -1.42 15.65
N GLN A 44 8.68 -2.65 15.35
CA GLN A 44 9.84 -3.26 15.98
C GLN A 44 11.18 -2.78 15.42
N GLY A 45 11.18 -1.79 14.51
CA GLY A 45 12.38 -1.17 13.95
C GLY A 45 13.03 -1.99 12.84
N ILE A 46 12.29 -2.94 12.23
CA ILE A 46 12.78 -3.67 11.06
C ILE A 46 12.55 -2.80 9.83
N SER A 47 13.62 -2.51 9.08
CA SER A 47 13.52 -1.71 7.87
C SER A 47 13.76 -2.55 6.61
N LYS A 48 13.03 -2.21 5.54
CA LYS A 48 13.18 -2.81 4.21
C LYS A 48 13.18 -1.72 3.15
N ARG A 49 14.10 -1.82 2.19
CA ARG A 49 14.09 -1.02 0.97
C ARG A 49 13.87 -1.90 -0.25
N SER A 50 12.86 -1.58 -1.06
CA SER A 50 12.50 -2.33 -2.28
C SER A 50 12.50 -1.39 -3.48
N PRO A 51 13.01 -1.80 -4.66
CA PRO A 51 12.88 -1.01 -5.87
C PRO A 51 11.40 -0.76 -6.20
N LEU A 52 11.06 0.47 -6.58
CA LEU A 52 9.70 0.84 -6.93
C LEU A 52 9.20 0.03 -8.13
N SER A 53 10.08 -0.28 -9.09
CA SER A 53 9.77 -1.14 -10.25
C SER A 53 9.23 -2.53 -9.89
N SER A 54 9.50 -3.03 -8.68
CA SER A 54 8.89 -4.29 -8.17
C SER A 54 7.38 -4.20 -7.98
N PHE A 55 6.82 -2.99 -7.95
CA PHE A 55 5.40 -2.70 -7.75
C PHE A 55 4.68 -2.27 -9.04
N ALA A 56 5.34 -2.36 -10.21
CA ALA A 56 4.76 -1.94 -11.49
C ALA A 56 3.57 -2.82 -11.94
N ASN A 57 3.46 -4.05 -11.43
CA ASN A 57 2.43 -5.01 -11.79
C ASN A 57 1.71 -5.56 -10.55
N ILE A 58 0.72 -4.83 -10.05
CA ILE A 58 -0.10 -5.21 -8.88
C ILE A 58 -1.36 -5.94 -9.36
N ARG A 59 -1.71 -7.03 -8.68
CA ARG A 59 -2.94 -7.79 -8.95
C ARG A 59 -4.13 -7.17 -8.22
N ASN A 60 -5.35 -7.53 -8.62
CA ASN A 60 -6.57 -7.07 -7.94
C ASN A 60 -6.61 -7.43 -6.44
N ASN A 61 -5.93 -8.50 -6.04
CA ASN A 61 -5.81 -8.93 -4.64
C ASN A 61 -4.55 -8.37 -3.95
N GLY A 62 -3.90 -7.37 -4.54
CA GLY A 62 -2.71 -6.73 -3.98
C GLY A 62 -1.40 -7.46 -4.29
N LEU A 63 -0.34 -6.99 -3.62
CA LEU A 63 1.02 -7.51 -3.68
C LEU A 63 1.62 -7.44 -2.27
N ILE A 64 2.28 -8.50 -1.82
CA ILE A 64 2.94 -8.51 -0.51
C ILE A 64 4.19 -7.62 -0.59
N ALA A 65 4.14 -6.46 0.08
CA ALA A 65 5.24 -5.50 0.12
C ALA A 65 6.35 -5.94 1.12
N LEU A 66 5.98 -6.52 2.25
CA LEU A 66 6.85 -7.08 3.28
C LEU A 66 6.17 -8.23 4.02
N ASN A 67 6.95 -9.14 4.60
CA ASN A 67 6.46 -10.13 5.55
C ASN A 67 6.67 -9.56 6.96
N LEU A 68 5.61 -9.53 7.75
CA LEU A 68 5.65 -9.11 9.15
C LEU A 68 5.87 -10.32 10.07
N ARG A 69 6.51 -10.08 11.20
CA ARG A 69 6.58 -11.06 12.29
C ARG A 69 5.29 -11.01 13.09
N GLU A 70 5.05 -12.03 13.90
CA GLU A 70 4.00 -11.97 14.93
C GLU A 70 4.27 -10.75 15.84
N ASP A 71 3.22 -10.00 16.17
CA ASP A 71 3.26 -8.75 16.94
C ASP A 71 4.05 -7.58 16.33
N ASP A 72 4.26 -7.56 15.01
CA ASP A 72 4.85 -6.42 14.29
C ASP A 72 3.86 -5.82 13.27
N GLU A 73 3.97 -4.52 13.03
CA GLU A 73 3.10 -3.73 12.12
C GLU A 73 3.89 -2.66 11.37
#